data_AF-V9MMM7-F1
#
_entry.id   AF-V9MMM7-F1
#
_cell.length_a   1.000
_cell.length_b   1.000
_cell.length_c   1.000
_cell.angle_alpha   90.00
_cell.angle_beta   90.00
_cell.angle_gamma   90.00
#
_symmetry.space_group_name_H-M   'P 1'
#
loop_
_entity.id
_entity.type
_entity.pdbx_description
1 polymer ?
#
loop_
_entity_poly.entity_id
_entity_poly.type
_entity_poly.pdbx_seq_one_letter_code
_entity_poly.pdbx_strand_id
1 'polypeptide(L)'
;GFLGVVARYKFTKGPKTHGSSHHAAPGSIGAGTSPGRVLPGKKLPGRRPLAKRNYMINTYRLLSVQQNKVEVPGTLPGRRKKILHCYF
;
A
#
# COMPACT_ATOMS: atom_id res chain seq x y z
N GLY A 1 -5.51 5.48 -8.34
CA GLY A 1 -5.70 4.82 -9.66
C GLY A 1 -5.77 3.32 -9.49
N PHE A 2 -5.98 2.62 -10.60
CA PHE A 2 -5.87 1.17 -10.73
C PHE A 2 -4.39 0.76 -10.70
N LEU A 3 -4.05 -0.31 -9.99
CA LEU A 3 -2.68 -0.83 -9.89
C LEU A 3 -2.65 -2.34 -10.12
N GLY A 4 -1.58 -2.80 -10.78
CA GLY A 4 -1.26 -4.22 -10.90
C GLY A 4 -0.87 -4.86 -9.56
N VAL A 5 -0.83 -6.20 -9.51
CA VAL A 5 -0.59 -6.97 -8.28
C VAL A 5 0.79 -6.72 -7.65
N VAL A 6 1.81 -6.50 -8.47
CA VAL A 6 3.17 -6.20 -7.99
C VAL A 6 3.20 -4.88 -7.21
N ALA A 7 2.65 -3.81 -7.78
CA ALA A 7 2.63 -2.50 -7.12
C ALA A 7 1.65 -2.44 -5.93
N ARG A 8 0.56 -3.21 -5.99
CA ARG A 8 -0.48 -3.21 -4.96
C ARG A 8 -0.11 -4.07 -3.75
N TYR A 9 0.46 -5.25 -3.97
CA TYR A 9 0.70 -6.27 -2.94
C TYR A 9 2.14 -6.75 -2.83
N LYS A 10 3.08 -6.12 -3.54
CA LYS A 10 4.51 -6.47 -3.53
C LYS A 10 4.78 -7.93 -3.96
N PHE A 11 4.03 -8.43 -4.94
CA PHE A 11 4.31 -9.73 -5.54
C PHE A 11 5.65 -9.72 -6.28
N THR A 12 6.35 -10.85 -6.29
CA THR A 12 7.55 -11.03 -7.11
C THR A 12 7.17 -11.04 -8.59
N LYS A 13 8.07 -10.50 -9.42
CA LYS A 13 7.94 -10.57 -10.88
C LYS A 13 8.57 -11.87 -11.38
N GLY A 14 8.05 -12.40 -12.47
CA GLY A 14 8.68 -13.49 -13.20
C GLY A 14 9.99 -13.06 -13.89
N PRO A 15 10.80 -14.02 -14.35
CA PRO A 15 12.04 -13.73 -15.07
C PRO A 15 11.75 -12.94 -16.35
N LYS A 16 12.70 -12.09 -16.74
CA LYS A 16 12.64 -11.30 -17.97
C LYS A 16 13.30 -11.99 -19.17
N THR A 17 14.15 -12.98 -18.91
CA THR A 17 14.92 -13.73 -19.90
C THR A 17 14.46 -15.19 -19.95
N HIS A 18 15.14 -16.02 -20.76
CA HIS A 18 14.85 -17.45 -20.95
C HIS A 18 13.43 -17.75 -21.46
N GLY A 19 12.90 -16.91 -22.37
CA GLY A 19 11.65 -17.18 -23.07
C GLY A 19 10.38 -17.03 -22.23
N SER A 20 10.47 -16.47 -21.01
CA SER A 20 9.28 -16.24 -20.17
C SER A 20 8.36 -15.20 -20.78
N SER A 21 7.08 -15.53 -20.97
CA SER A 21 6.02 -14.58 -21.33
C SER A 21 5.30 -13.99 -20.12
N HIS A 22 5.70 -14.37 -18.90
CA HIS A 22 5.02 -13.98 -17.67
C HIS A 22 5.95 -13.14 -16.78
N HIS A 23 5.70 -11.83 -16.72
CA HIS A 23 6.56 -10.90 -15.97
C HIS A 23 5.86 -10.29 -14.76
N ALA A 24 4.71 -9.62 -14.95
CA ALA A 24 4.03 -8.85 -13.89
C ALA A 24 2.55 -9.20 -13.74
N ALA A 25 2.10 -10.22 -14.45
CA ALA A 25 0.76 -10.78 -14.29
C ALA A 25 0.65 -11.52 -12.93
N PRO A 26 -0.57 -11.70 -12.39
CA PRO A 26 -0.77 -12.56 -11.24
C PRO A 26 -0.43 -14.00 -11.60
N GLY A 27 0.24 -14.71 -10.68
CA GLY A 27 0.41 -16.16 -10.79
C GLY A 27 -0.92 -16.91 -10.57
N SER A 28 -0.84 -18.20 -10.25
CA SER A 28 -2.04 -19.03 -10.10
C SER A 28 -3.06 -18.46 -9.10
N ILE A 29 -4.32 -18.41 -9.54
CA ILE A 29 -5.43 -17.85 -8.76
C ILE A 29 -6.16 -18.90 -7.90
N GLY A 30 -5.91 -20.19 -8.08
CA GLY A 30 -6.57 -21.28 -7.37
C GLY A 30 -5.86 -22.64 -7.52
N ALA A 31 -6.35 -23.64 -6.79
CA ALA A 31 -5.73 -24.98 -6.71
C ALA A 31 -6.24 -25.99 -7.77
N GLY A 32 -7.18 -25.59 -8.64
CA GLY A 32 -7.78 -26.48 -9.65
C GLY A 32 -9.14 -27.05 -9.18
N THR A 33 -9.29 -28.38 -9.24
CA THR A 33 -10.58 -29.10 -9.08
C THR A 33 -11.27 -28.87 -7.74
N SER A 34 -10.53 -28.95 -6.63
CA SER A 34 -11.05 -28.62 -5.29
C SER A 34 -10.31 -27.37 -4.82
N PRO A 35 -10.96 -26.22 -4.59
CA PRO A 35 -12.41 -25.94 -4.43
C PRO A 35 -13.19 -25.57 -5.71
N GLY A 36 -12.62 -25.67 -6.91
CA GLY A 36 -13.33 -25.40 -8.17
C GLY A 36 -13.71 -23.92 -8.42
N ARG A 37 -13.26 -23.01 -7.54
CA ARG A 37 -13.53 -21.57 -7.60
C ARG A 37 -12.37 -20.76 -7.04
N VAL A 38 -12.35 -19.47 -7.32
CA VAL A 38 -11.44 -18.53 -6.66
C VAL A 38 -11.96 -18.22 -5.27
N LEU A 39 -11.09 -18.36 -4.27
CA LEU A 39 -11.42 -18.04 -2.87
C LEU A 39 -11.62 -16.52 -2.69
N PRO A 40 -12.58 -16.10 -1.84
CA PRO A 40 -12.79 -14.70 -1.52
C PRO A 40 -11.53 -14.09 -0.87
N GLY A 41 -11.29 -12.80 -1.12
CA GLY A 41 -10.11 -12.10 -0.60
C GLY A 41 -8.80 -12.38 -1.35
N LYS A 42 -8.83 -13.16 -2.46
CA LYS A 42 -7.65 -13.34 -3.31
C LYS A 42 -7.11 -11.99 -3.79
N LYS A 43 -5.79 -11.80 -3.61
CA LYS A 43 -5.07 -10.57 -3.94
C LYS A 43 -4.99 -10.38 -5.45
N LEU A 44 -5.87 -9.54 -5.99
CA LEU A 44 -6.01 -9.23 -7.43
C LEU A 44 -5.76 -7.76 -7.75
N PRO A 45 -5.45 -7.41 -9.02
CA PRO A 45 -5.21 -6.01 -9.39
C PRO A 45 -6.46 -5.16 -9.14
N GLY A 46 -6.27 -3.86 -8.93
CA GLY A 46 -7.39 -2.99 -8.60
C GLY A 46 -6.97 -1.64 -8.04
N ARG A 47 -7.96 -0.85 -7.64
CA ARG A 47 -7.74 0.47 -7.06
C ARG A 47 -6.93 0.36 -5.77
N ARG A 48 -5.84 1.14 -5.66
CA ARG A 48 -5.14 1.29 -4.38
C ARG A 48 -6.13 1.88 -3.37
N PRO A 49 -6.34 1.24 -2.20
CA PRO A 49 -7.24 1.79 -1.21
C PRO A 49 -6.76 3.19 -0.83
N LEU A 50 -7.68 4.16 -0.86
CA LEU A 50 -7.47 5.49 -0.33
C LEU A 50 -7.60 5.41 1.20
N ALA A 51 -6.72 4.64 1.84
CA ALA A 51 -6.88 4.33 3.24
C ALA A 51 -6.63 5.58 4.08
N LYS A 52 -7.63 5.99 4.88
CA LYS A 52 -7.40 6.74 6.11
C LYS A 52 -6.63 5.80 7.03
N ARG A 53 -5.30 5.80 6.91
CA ARG A 53 -4.44 5.08 7.83
C ARG A 53 -4.11 6.04 8.96
N ASN A 54 -4.41 5.61 10.18
CA ASN A 54 -3.85 6.23 11.36
C ASN A 54 -2.40 5.79 11.43
N TYR A 55 -1.49 6.74 11.56
CA TYR A 55 -0.08 6.45 11.78
C TYR A 55 0.22 6.88 13.20
N MET A 56 0.60 5.93 14.05
CA MET A 56 1.20 6.27 15.33
C MET A 56 2.61 6.75 15.06
N ILE A 57 2.81 8.03 15.32
CA ILE A 57 4.15 8.61 15.40
C ILE A 57 4.46 8.60 16.89
N ASN A 58 5.52 7.90 17.29
CA ASN A 58 6.01 7.92 18.67
C ASN A 58 6.71 9.27 18.88
N THR A 59 5.91 10.33 19.01
CA THR A 59 6.36 11.72 19.05
C THR A 59 6.68 12.11 20.50
N TYR A 60 7.80 11.62 21.05
CA TYR A 60 8.36 12.18 22.29
C TYR A 60 9.20 13.46 22.06
N ARG A 61 9.21 14.00 20.83
CA ARG A 61 9.87 15.27 20.49
C ARG A 61 8.95 16.14 19.63
N LEU A 62 8.09 16.93 20.28
CA LEU A 62 7.65 18.19 19.71
C LEU A 62 8.87 19.12 19.73
N LEU A 63 9.41 19.46 18.57
CA LEU A 63 10.68 20.19 18.47
C LEU A 63 10.53 21.66 18.87
N SER A 64 9.40 22.28 18.50
CA SER A 64 9.06 23.64 18.86
C SER A 64 7.60 23.93 18.49
N VAL A 65 6.88 24.65 19.35
CA VAL A 65 5.59 25.25 19.02
C VAL A 65 5.82 26.75 18.93
N GLN A 66 5.95 27.27 17.72
CA GLN A 66 6.09 28.69 17.46
C GLN A 66 5.04 29.11 16.44
N GLN A 67 4.32 30.20 16.72
CA GLN A 67 3.43 30.88 15.77
C GLN A 67 2.45 29.94 15.02
N ASN A 68 1.69 29.12 15.77
CA ASN A 68 0.70 28.17 15.24
C ASN A 68 1.25 27.10 14.28
N LYS A 69 2.55 26.85 14.30
CA LYS A 69 3.21 25.79 13.54
C LYS A 69 3.77 24.75 14.49
N VAL A 70 3.67 23.49 14.07
CA VAL A 70 4.23 22.34 14.79
C VAL A 70 5.19 21.62 13.86
N GLU A 71 6.42 21.46 14.30
CA GLU A 71 7.41 20.66 13.60
C GLU A 71 7.37 19.22 14.14
N VAL A 72 7.07 18.28 13.23
CA VAL A 72 6.97 16.85 13.54
C VAL A 72 8.14 16.12 12.87
N PRO A 73 8.94 15.34 13.60
CA PRO A 73 9.98 14.54 12.99
C PRO A 73 9.39 13.43 12.11
N GLY A 74 9.96 13.24 10.92
CA GLY A 74 9.57 12.17 9.99
C GLY A 74 8.61 12.60 8.89
N THR A 75 7.89 11.64 8.30
CA THR A 75 6.99 11.87 7.16
C THR A 75 5.54 11.68 7.53
N LEU A 76 4.70 12.64 7.13
CA LEU A 76 3.27 12.58 7.35
C LEU A 76 2.54 12.01 6.11
N PRO A 77 1.55 11.13 6.32
CA PRO A 77 0.79 10.51 5.24
C PRO A 77 -0.21 11.49 4.62
N GLY A 78 0.07 11.98 3.43
CA GLY A 78 -0.88 12.82 2.72
C GLY A 78 -0.23 13.67 1.64
N ARG A 79 -1.07 14.37 0.89
CA ARG A 79 -0.59 15.46 0.02
C ARG A 79 -0.48 16.74 0.85
N ARG A 80 0.35 17.68 0.39
CA ARG A 80 0.44 19.02 0.99
C ARG A 80 -0.96 19.64 1.09
N LYS A 81 -1.20 20.41 2.16
CA LYS A 81 -2.48 21.07 2.47
C LYS A 81 -3.68 20.14 2.72
N LYS A 82 -3.45 18.87 3.06
CA LYS A 82 -4.52 17.97 3.51
C LYS A 82 -4.74 18.10 5.02
N ILE A 83 -5.99 18.06 5.46
CA ILE A 83 -6.35 18.03 6.88
C ILE A 83 -5.83 16.73 7.51
N LEU A 84 -5.21 16.86 8.67
CA LEU A 84 -4.76 15.76 9.53
C LEU A 84 -5.38 15.96 10.90
N HIS A 85 -5.91 14.88 11.47
CA HIS A 85 -6.38 14.86 12.85
C HIS A 85 -5.24 14.34 13.71
N CYS A 86 -4.73 15.19 14.59
CA CYS A 86 -3.72 14.82 15.57
C CYS A 86 -4.41 14.52 16.90
N TYR A 87 -4.10 13.37 17.47
CA TYR A 87 -4.54 12.96 18.81
C TYR A 87 -3.31 13.00 19.69
N PHE A 88 -3.39 13.70 20.82
CA PHE A 88 -2.35 13.78 21.85
C PHE A 88 -2.69 12.86 23.02
#